data_AF-A0A5R2N4R9-F1
#
_entry.id   AF-A0A5R2N4R9-F1
#
_cell.length_a   1.000
_cell.length_b   1.000
_cell.length_c   1.000
_cell.angle_alpha   90.00
_cell.angle_beta   90.00
_cell.angle_gamma   90.00
#
_symmetry.space_group_name_H-M   'P 1'
#
loop_
_entity.id
_entity.type
_entity.pdbx_description
1 polymer ?
#
loop_
_entity_poly.entity_id
_entity_poly.type
_entity_poly.pdbx_seq_one_letter_code
_entity_poly.pdbx_strand_id
1 'polypeptide(L)'
;LFPYAPLFRSTTSGAWTYALNQALADPLTEGQHVTDTLQVTSADGTASYNIVVNITGTNDAAVLSSASVNLTETDDAADISTSGALTISDVDSDPHFVAQAGTAGTYGSFSIDVDGNWSY
;
A
#
# COMPACT_ATOMS: atom_id res chain seq x y z
N LEU A 1 -18.38 -3.28 18.26
CA LEU A 1 -18.70 -2.82 16.90
C LEU A 1 -17.65 -3.40 15.98
N PHE A 2 -18.06 -4.22 15.00
CA PHE A 2 -17.16 -4.96 14.10
C PHE A 2 -16.68 -4.00 13.01
N PRO A 3 -15.39 -3.63 12.95
CA PRO A 3 -14.96 -2.58 12.03
C PRO A 3 -15.06 -3.02 10.56
N TYR A 4 -14.90 -4.31 10.26
CA TYR A 4 -14.50 -4.75 8.91
C TYR A 4 -15.60 -5.38 8.03
N ALA A 5 -16.88 -5.45 8.45
CA ALA A 5 -17.94 -5.97 7.57
C ALA A 5 -19.36 -5.47 7.89
N PRO A 6 -20.20 -5.19 6.86
CA PRO A 6 -21.64 -5.09 7.05
C PRO A 6 -22.26 -6.50 7.19
N LEU A 7 -23.06 -6.71 8.23
CA LEU A 7 -23.73 -7.97 8.57
C LEU A 7 -24.72 -8.44 7.48
N PHE A 8 -24.69 -9.72 7.11
CA PHE A 8 -25.73 -10.42 6.36
C PHE A 8 -26.37 -11.53 7.21
N ARG A 9 -27.70 -11.70 7.13
CA ARG A 9 -28.46 -12.83 7.73
C ARG A 9 -29.33 -13.46 6.64
N SER A 10 -29.19 -14.77 6.39
CA SER A 10 -30.17 -15.55 5.62
C SER A 10 -30.98 -16.43 6.57
N THR A 11 -32.28 -16.17 6.68
CA THR A 11 -33.19 -16.80 7.64
C THR A 11 -33.88 -18.02 7.02
N THR A 12 -33.21 -19.18 7.03
CA THR A 12 -33.81 -20.55 7.18
C THR A 12 -32.80 -21.68 6.94
N SER A 13 -31.72 -21.46 6.18
CA SER A 13 -30.81 -22.54 5.74
C SER A 13 -29.48 -22.65 6.51
N GLY A 14 -29.16 -21.69 7.38
CA GLY A 14 -27.84 -21.62 8.04
C GLY A 14 -26.70 -21.11 7.14
N ALA A 15 -27.00 -20.67 5.92
CA ALA A 15 -26.00 -20.07 5.03
C ALA A 15 -25.55 -18.68 5.53
N TRP A 16 -24.25 -18.42 5.46
CA TRP A 16 -23.63 -17.14 5.80
C TRP A 16 -22.72 -16.66 4.67
N THR A 17 -22.55 -15.35 4.57
CA THR A 17 -21.62 -14.69 3.66
C THR A 17 -20.81 -13.67 4.46
N TYR A 18 -19.55 -13.49 4.05
CA TYR A 18 -18.66 -12.47 4.58
C TYR A 18 -18.16 -11.63 3.41
N ALA A 19 -18.23 -10.30 3.56
CA ALA A 19 -17.69 -9.35 2.59
C ALA A 19 -16.70 -8.47 3.33
N LEU A 20 -15.44 -8.56 2.94
CA LEU A 20 -14.35 -7.76 3.53
C LEU A 20 -14.54 -6.29 3.15
N ASN A 21 -14.41 -5.40 4.13
CA ASN A 21 -14.29 -3.97 3.86
C ASN A 21 -12.87 -3.66 3.36
N GLN A 22 -12.70 -3.61 2.04
CA GLN A 22 -11.40 -3.33 1.42
C GLN A 22 -10.78 -2.03 1.93
N ALA A 23 -11.55 -0.95 2.13
CA ALA A 23 -10.98 0.33 2.58
C ALA A 23 -10.34 0.27 3.99
N LEU A 24 -10.67 -0.76 4.77
CA LEU A 24 -10.07 -1.00 6.09
C LEU A 24 -9.02 -2.12 6.07
N ALA A 25 -9.07 -2.99 5.06
CA ALA A 25 -8.17 -4.11 4.91
C ALA A 25 -6.97 -3.80 4.01
N ASP A 26 -7.09 -2.84 3.10
CA ASP A 26 -6.01 -2.35 2.22
C ASP A 26 -4.77 -2.01 3.03
N PRO A 27 -4.84 -1.21 4.12
CA PRO A 27 -3.63 -0.80 4.85
C PRO A 27 -3.00 -1.90 5.72
N LEU A 28 -3.39 -3.17 5.58
CA LEU A 28 -2.84 -4.27 6.35
C LEU A 28 -1.52 -4.74 5.73
N THR A 29 -0.42 -4.62 6.46
CA THR A 29 0.91 -5.00 5.95
C THR A 29 1.01 -6.50 5.66
N GLU A 30 2.01 -6.91 4.87
CA GLU A 30 2.28 -8.33 4.60
C GLU A 30 2.36 -9.16 5.89
N GLY A 31 1.54 -10.22 5.94
CA GLY A 31 1.50 -11.13 7.08
C GLY A 31 0.83 -10.54 8.33
N GLN A 32 0.34 -9.30 8.30
CA GLN A 32 -0.47 -8.77 9.39
C GLN A 32 -1.76 -9.56 9.49
N HIS A 33 -2.02 -10.11 10.67
CA HIS A 33 -3.24 -10.86 10.94
C HIS A 33 -4.24 -10.02 11.72
N VAL A 34 -5.46 -9.93 11.21
CA VAL A 34 -6.60 -9.38 11.94
C VAL A 34 -7.76 -10.38 11.90
N THR A 35 -8.68 -10.24 12.85
CA THR A 35 -9.77 -11.20 13.03
C THR A 35 -11.09 -10.48 13.16
N ASP A 36 -12.08 -10.96 12.42
CA ASP A 36 -13.48 -10.66 12.65
C ASP A 36 -14.16 -11.84 13.35
N THR A 37 -15.05 -11.53 14.29
CA THR A 37 -15.85 -12.55 14.99
C THR A 37 -17.32 -12.22 14.86
N LEU A 38 -18.10 -13.07 14.20
CA LEU A 38 -19.54 -12.91 14.05
C LEU A 38 -20.24 -13.92 14.95
N GLN A 39 -20.96 -13.42 15.96
CA GLN A 39 -21.78 -14.28 16.80
C GLN A 39 -23.12 -14.58 16.10
N VAL A 40 -23.43 -15.87 15.96
CA VAL A 40 -24.72 -16.37 15.52
C VAL A 40 -25.46 -16.99 16.69
N THR A 41 -26.78 -16.83 16.72
CA THR A 41 -27.66 -17.36 17.77
C THR A 41 -28.79 -18.14 17.11
N SER A 42 -29.15 -19.29 17.67
CA SER A 42 -30.25 -20.12 17.22
C SER A 42 -31.59 -19.36 17.28
N ALA A 43 -32.57 -19.80 16.49
CA ALA A 43 -33.86 -19.11 16.39
C ALA A 43 -34.63 -19.08 17.71
N ASP A 44 -34.47 -20.12 18.53
CA ASP A 44 -35.05 -20.24 19.88
C ASP A 44 -34.18 -19.58 20.97
N GLY A 45 -33.03 -19.00 20.61
CA GLY A 45 -32.12 -18.31 21.52
C GLY A 45 -31.30 -19.21 22.45
N THR A 46 -31.42 -20.54 22.33
CA THR A 46 -30.81 -21.48 23.28
C THR A 46 -29.35 -21.80 23.00
N ALA A 47 -28.86 -21.53 21.78
CA ALA A 47 -27.48 -21.78 21.37
C ALA A 47 -26.87 -20.56 20.69
N SER A 48 -25.58 -20.33 20.93
CA SER A 48 -24.77 -19.31 20.25
C SER A 48 -23.44 -19.90 19.80
N TYR A 49 -22.94 -19.43 18.66
CA TYR A 49 -21.65 -19.85 18.09
C TYR A 49 -20.94 -18.65 17.48
N ASN A 50 -19.60 -18.64 17.53
CA ASN A 50 -18.79 -17.60 16.91
C ASN A 50 -18.23 -18.11 15.59
N ILE A 51 -18.54 -17.41 14.50
CA ILE A 51 -17.83 -17.54 13.23
C ILE A 51 -16.60 -16.63 13.30
N VAL A 52 -15.42 -17.22 13.17
CA VAL A 52 -14.15 -16.49 13.20
C VAL A 52 -13.62 -16.39 11.78
N VAL A 53 -13.40 -15.18 11.29
CA VAL A 53 -12.81 -14.90 9.99
C VAL A 53 -11.42 -14.33 10.22
N ASN A 54 -10.40 -15.05 9.75
CA ASN A 54 -9.02 -14.62 9.81
C ASN A 54 -8.65 -13.93 8.50
N ILE A 55 -8.13 -12.71 8.59
CA ILE A 55 -7.71 -11.88 7.47
C ILE A 55 -6.20 -11.72 7.58
N THR A 56 -5.51 -11.91 6.46
CA THR A 56 -4.05 -11.75 6.37
C THR A 56 -3.77 -10.68 5.33
N GLY A 57 -3.04 -9.64 5.74
CA GLY A 57 -2.59 -8.58 4.85
C GLY A 57 -1.56 -9.08 3.84
N THR A 58 -1.50 -8.39 2.70
CA THR A 58 -0.56 -8.61 1.61
C THR A 58 0.17 -7.31 1.33
N ASN A 59 1.39 -7.37 0.81
CA ASN A 59 2.10 -6.15 0.41
C ASN A 59 1.59 -5.64 -0.95
N ASP A 60 1.02 -4.45 -0.98
CA ASP A 60 0.90 -3.58 -2.13
C ASP A 60 2.24 -2.92 -2.45
N ALA A 61 2.62 -2.94 -3.73
CA ALA A 61 3.89 -2.35 -4.13
C ALA A 61 3.82 -0.82 -4.10
N ALA A 62 4.84 -0.19 -3.53
CA ALA A 62 5.03 1.25 -3.62
C ALA A 62 4.91 1.76 -5.06
N VAL A 63 4.21 2.87 -5.22
CA VAL A 63 4.02 3.56 -6.49
C VAL A 63 4.98 4.75 -6.55
N LEU A 64 5.91 4.70 -7.50
CA LEU A 64 6.90 5.74 -7.76
C LEU A 64 6.52 6.56 -9.00
N SER A 65 6.68 7.87 -8.94
CA SER A 65 6.52 8.73 -10.12
C SER A 65 7.68 8.59 -11.12
N SER A 66 7.49 9.07 -12.34
CA SER A 66 8.50 9.02 -13.39
C SER A 66 8.90 10.41 -13.84
N ALA A 67 10.17 10.58 -14.22
CA ALA A 67 10.68 11.79 -14.87
C ALA A 67 11.36 11.43 -16.20
N SER A 68 11.17 12.28 -17.20
CA SER A 68 11.88 12.23 -18.47
C SER A 68 12.25 13.66 -18.84
N VAL A 69 13.56 13.94 -18.95
CA VAL A 69 14.08 15.27 -19.24
C VAL A 69 15.03 15.20 -20.44
N ASN A 70 14.94 16.18 -21.33
CA ASN A 70 15.83 16.30 -22.47
C ASN A 70 16.95 17.28 -22.14
N LEU A 71 18.19 16.88 -22.40
CA LEU A 71 19.37 17.75 -22.34
C LEU A 71 19.98 17.84 -23.74
N THR A 72 20.52 19.01 -24.08
CA THR A 72 21.33 19.21 -25.28
C THR A 72 22.77 19.41 -24.81
N GLU A 73 23.71 18.73 -25.44
CA GLU A 73 25.12 18.91 -25.12
C GLU A 73 25.60 20.32 -25.50
N THR A 74 26.38 20.93 -24.60
CA THR A 74 27.08 22.20 -24.78
C THR A 74 28.38 22.20 -23.97
N ASP A 75 29.20 23.24 -24.14
CA ASP A 75 30.46 23.43 -23.38
C ASP A 75 30.24 23.88 -21.91
N ASP A 76 29.01 24.21 -21.49
CA ASP A 76 28.71 24.68 -20.13
C ASP A 76 28.15 23.55 -19.26
N ALA A 77 28.79 23.30 -18.11
CA ALA A 77 28.38 22.30 -17.14
C ALA A 77 26.94 22.51 -16.64
N ALA A 78 26.47 23.75 -16.53
CA ALA A 78 25.12 24.06 -16.08
C ALA A 78 24.07 23.59 -17.12
N ASP A 79 24.40 23.70 -18.41
CA ASP A 79 23.51 23.36 -19.53
C ASP A 79 23.41 21.84 -19.76
N ILE A 80 24.38 21.07 -19.25
CA ILE A 80 24.43 19.59 -19.34
C ILE A 80 24.05 18.88 -18.03
N SER A 81 23.45 19.61 -17.09
CA SER A 81 22.93 19.06 -15.83
C SER A 81 21.42 19.19 -15.75
N THR A 82 20.75 18.27 -15.05
CA THR A 82 19.31 18.41 -14.79
C THR A 82 18.91 17.90 -13.41
N SER A 83 17.75 18.36 -12.95
CA SER A 83 17.22 18.04 -11.63
C SER A 83 15.71 18.08 -11.62
N GLY A 84 15.13 17.43 -10.62
CA GLY A 84 13.70 17.46 -10.38
C GLY A 84 13.34 16.83 -9.04
N ALA A 85 12.07 16.49 -8.88
CA ALA A 85 11.58 15.75 -7.72
C ALA A 85 10.77 14.53 -8.18
N LEU A 86 10.96 13.41 -7.50
CA LEU A 86 10.09 12.25 -7.59
C LEU A 86 9.19 12.18 -6.36
N THR A 87 8.09 11.45 -6.48
CA THR A 87 7.14 11.20 -5.38
C THR A 87 6.93 9.70 -5.25
N ILE A 88 6.77 9.23 -4.03
CA ILE A 88 6.48 7.83 -3.71
C ILE A 88 5.26 7.75 -2.80
N SER A 89 4.42 6.75 -2.99
CA SER A 89 3.29 6.42 -2.13
C SER A 89 3.19 4.91 -1.95
N ASP A 90 2.77 4.48 -0.77
CA ASP A 90 2.54 3.08 -0.43
C ASP A 90 1.35 3.05 0.53
N VAL A 91 0.45 2.08 0.37
CA VAL A 91 -0.79 2.01 1.15
C VAL A 91 -0.60 1.26 2.48
N ASP A 92 0.41 0.40 2.56
CA ASP A 92 0.66 -0.47 3.71
C ASP A 92 1.74 0.07 4.64
N SER A 93 2.75 0.71 4.04
CA SER A 93 4.01 1.02 4.70
C SER A 93 4.44 2.46 4.47
N ASP A 94 5.44 2.91 5.23
CA ASP A 94 6.00 4.26 5.10
C ASP A 94 6.80 4.39 3.79
N PRO A 95 6.29 5.15 2.80
CA PRO A 95 6.96 5.26 1.51
C PRO A 95 8.13 6.24 1.63
N HIS A 96 9.35 5.76 1.44
CA HIS A 96 10.54 6.59 1.53
C HIS A 96 11.54 6.31 0.40
N PHE A 97 12.27 7.35 0.02
CA PHE A 97 13.43 7.21 -0.85
C PHE A 97 14.63 6.75 -0.04
N VAL A 98 15.38 5.79 -0.60
CA VAL A 98 16.75 5.54 -0.15
C VAL A 98 17.64 6.54 -0.87
N ALA A 99 18.30 7.42 -0.11
CA ALA A 99 19.20 8.40 -0.68
C ALA A 99 20.33 7.71 -1.45
N GLN A 100 20.60 8.20 -2.66
CA GLN A 100 21.72 7.78 -3.48
C GLN A 100 22.57 9.01 -3.80
N ALA A 101 23.87 8.89 -3.64
CA ALA A 101 24.79 9.98 -3.92
C ALA A 101 25.81 9.50 -4.94
N GLY A 102 25.90 10.22 -6.05
CA GLY A 102 26.96 10.00 -7.03
C GLY A 102 26.88 8.66 -7.77
N THR A 103 25.69 8.07 -7.91
CA THR A 103 25.49 6.81 -8.63
C THR A 103 25.90 6.99 -10.08
N ALA A 104 26.96 6.31 -10.50
CA ALA A 104 27.52 6.44 -11.84
C ALA A 104 26.50 6.03 -12.91
N GLY A 105 26.16 6.96 -13.80
CA GLY A 105 25.46 6.70 -15.06
C GLY A 105 26.46 6.52 -16.21
N THR A 106 25.95 6.25 -17.41
CA THR A 106 26.78 6.13 -18.61
C THR A 106 27.42 7.46 -19.02
N TYR A 107 26.72 8.57 -18.80
CA TYR A 107 27.11 9.91 -19.30
C TYR A 107 27.18 10.97 -18.20
N GLY A 108 27.03 10.59 -16.94
CA GLY A 108 26.86 11.52 -15.83
C GLY A 108 26.75 10.78 -14.50
N SER A 109 26.26 11.47 -13.47
CA SER A 109 26.20 10.94 -12.12
C SER A 109 24.88 11.30 -11.46
N PHE A 110 24.08 10.29 -11.13
CA PHE A 110 22.79 10.46 -10.50
C PHE A 110 22.90 10.61 -8.98
N SER A 111 22.12 11.52 -8.39
CA SER A 111 21.87 11.57 -6.95
C SER A 111 20.38 11.79 -6.68
N ILE A 112 19.87 11.25 -5.57
CA ILE A 112 18.53 11.53 -5.04
C ILE A 112 18.59 11.57 -3.52
N ASP A 113 17.93 12.55 -2.91
CA ASP A 113 17.81 12.64 -1.45
C ASP A 113 16.56 11.90 -0.93
N VAL A 114 16.37 11.94 0.40
CA VAL A 114 15.23 11.27 1.07
C VAL A 114 13.89 11.95 0.77
N ASP A 115 13.90 13.20 0.32
CA ASP A 115 12.72 13.97 -0.06
C ASP A 115 12.36 13.76 -1.54
N GLY A 116 13.16 12.98 -2.27
CA GLY A 116 12.96 12.67 -3.68
C GLY A 116 13.54 13.71 -4.64
N ASN A 117 14.29 14.71 -4.15
CA ASN A 117 14.97 15.66 -5.02
C ASN A 117 16.17 14.98 -5.66
N TRP A 118 16.20 14.97 -6.99
CA TRP A 118 17.24 14.30 -7.74
C TRP A 118 18.00 15.24 -8.65
N SER A 119 19.24 14.88 -8.95
CA SER A 119 20.10 15.52 -9.96
C SER A 119 20.83 14.47 -10.79
N TYR A 120 21.14 14.82 -12.03
CA TYR A 120 21.93 14.00 -12.96
C TYR A 120 22.92 14.86 -13.73
#